data_AF-A0A198AH79-F1
#
_entry.id   AF-A0A198AH79-F1
#
_cell.length_a   1.000
_cell.length_b   1.000
_cell.length_c   1.000
_cell.angle_alpha   90.00
_cell.angle_beta   90.00
_cell.angle_gamma   90.00
#
_symmetry.space_group_name_H-M   'P 1'
#
loop_
_entity.id
_entity.type
_entity.pdbx_description
1 polymer ?
#
loop_
_entity_poly.entity_id
_entity_poly.type
_entity_poly.pdbx_seq_one_letter_code
_entity_poly.pdbx_strand_id
1 'polypeptide(L)'
;MESSTRLSQLLDELAVALTAGGGAPMTNKQALAEHIAEYELDAADAAPSWLIDLLAAVNDRKVTGRWIDFTRATGDDTNVFDFIRHLHDVLPIQYENNEESWLLTFAQLGLEACISLEGSCYKVSAIGDTWELEDASSE
;
A
#
# COMPACT_ATOMS: atom_id res chain seq x y z
N MET A 1 -3.20 0.01 -20.41
CA MET A 1 -4.50 0.58 -19.93
C MET A 1 -5.07 -0.20 -18.74
N GLU A 2 -4.69 -1.46 -18.53
CA GLU A 2 -5.27 -2.31 -17.48
C GLU A 2 -4.75 -1.99 -16.07
N SER A 3 -3.46 -1.64 -15.91
CA SER A 3 -2.83 -1.41 -14.60
C SER A 3 -3.37 -0.17 -13.87
N SER A 4 -3.56 0.95 -14.57
CA SER A 4 -4.12 2.20 -14.01
C SER A 4 -5.60 2.03 -13.61
N THR A 5 -6.38 1.35 -14.46
CA THR A 5 -7.77 0.98 -14.14
C THR A 5 -7.82 0.10 -12.88
N ARG A 6 -6.89 -0.85 -12.76
CA ARG A 6 -6.82 -1.74 -11.60
C ARG A 6 -6.41 -1.01 -10.33
N LEU A 7 -5.44 -0.09 -10.41
CA LEU A 7 -5.02 0.73 -9.27
C LEU A 7 -6.21 1.53 -8.71
N SER A 8 -6.92 2.25 -9.59
CA SER A 8 -8.08 3.05 -9.19
C SER A 8 -9.17 2.19 -8.55
N GLN A 9 -9.44 1.00 -9.10
CA GLN A 9 -10.39 0.05 -8.51
C GLN A 9 -9.95 -0.41 -7.12
N LEU A 10 -8.70 -0.84 -6.94
CA LEU A 10 -8.20 -1.30 -5.66
C LEU A 10 -8.26 -0.20 -4.59
N LEU A 11 -7.99 1.05 -4.95
CA LEU A 11 -8.07 2.17 -4.02
C LEU A 11 -9.51 2.51 -3.64
N ASP A 12 -10.46 2.40 -4.58
CA ASP A 12 -11.90 2.54 -4.33
C ASP A 12 -12.42 1.43 -3.41
N GLU A 13 -12.02 0.18 -3.65
CA GLU A 13 -12.34 -0.96 -2.78
C GLU A 13 -11.74 -0.77 -1.38
N LEU A 14 -10.48 -0.33 -1.30
CA LEU A 14 -9.77 -0.12 -0.05
C LEU A 14 -10.41 1.01 0.76
N ALA A 15 -10.73 2.12 0.10
CA ALA A 15 -11.49 3.20 0.67
C ALA A 15 -12.78 2.68 1.32
N VAL A 16 -13.60 1.96 0.56
CA VAL A 16 -14.85 1.39 1.06
C VAL A 16 -14.59 0.48 2.27
N ALA A 17 -13.60 -0.40 2.19
CA ALA A 17 -13.24 -1.32 3.27
C ALA A 17 -12.80 -0.61 4.54
N LEU A 18 -12.07 0.50 4.42
CA LEU A 18 -11.65 1.35 5.53
C LEU A 18 -12.83 2.17 6.11
N THR A 19 -13.80 2.56 5.29
CA THR A 19 -14.99 3.33 5.73
C THR A 19 -16.02 2.44 6.45
N ALA A 20 -16.08 1.15 6.11
CA ALA A 20 -17.09 0.22 6.61
C ALA A 20 -17.02 -0.03 8.14
N GLY A 21 -15.91 0.33 8.78
CA GLY A 21 -15.68 0.20 10.23
C GLY A 21 -16.35 1.25 11.12
N GLY A 22 -17.12 2.19 10.56
CA GLY A 22 -17.99 3.10 11.33
C GLY A 22 -17.43 4.49 11.66
N GLY A 23 -16.25 4.84 11.15
CA GLY A 23 -15.83 6.24 11.05
C GLY A 23 -16.18 6.74 9.67
N ALA A 24 -17.10 7.71 9.54
CA ALA A 24 -17.41 8.28 8.23
C ALA A 24 -16.16 8.91 7.62
N PRO A 25 -15.77 8.54 6.40
CA PRO A 25 -14.90 9.40 5.63
C PRO A 25 -15.72 9.85 4.43
N MET A 26 -15.70 11.15 4.15
CA MET A 26 -15.82 11.55 2.75
C MET A 26 -14.56 11.03 2.05
N THR A 27 -14.47 9.72 1.79
CA THR A 27 -13.47 9.22 0.86
C THR A 27 -13.95 9.71 -0.48
N ASN A 28 -13.43 10.86 -0.86
CA ASN A 28 -13.80 11.51 -2.08
C ASN A 28 -13.13 10.66 -3.16
N LYS A 29 -13.89 9.78 -3.82
CA LYS A 29 -13.43 9.06 -5.01
C LYS A 29 -12.75 10.01 -6.01
N GLN A 30 -13.21 11.26 -6.02
CA GLN A 30 -12.57 12.41 -6.66
C GLN A 30 -11.12 12.62 -6.18
N ALA A 31 -10.88 12.76 -4.88
CA ALA A 31 -9.56 12.94 -4.30
C ALA A 31 -8.61 11.78 -4.61
N LEU A 32 -9.09 10.53 -4.58
CA LEU A 32 -8.27 9.37 -5.00
C LEU A 32 -7.89 9.43 -6.48
N ALA A 33 -8.84 9.80 -7.35
CA ALA A 33 -8.57 9.95 -8.78
C ALA A 33 -7.63 11.13 -9.06
N GLU A 34 -7.79 12.24 -8.34
CA GLU A 34 -6.88 13.40 -8.40
C GLU A 34 -5.48 13.02 -7.92
N HIS A 35 -5.36 12.25 -6.84
CA HIS A 35 -4.10 11.73 -6.33
C HIS A 35 -3.38 10.88 -7.38
N ILE A 36 -4.07 9.90 -7.97
CA ILE A 36 -3.50 9.05 -9.02
C ILE A 36 -3.00 9.90 -10.21
N ALA A 37 -3.78 10.91 -10.61
CA ALA A 37 -3.41 11.78 -11.73
C ALA A 37 -2.25 12.74 -11.38
N GLU A 38 -2.20 13.25 -10.14
CA GLU A 38 -1.12 14.12 -9.65
C GLU A 38 0.25 13.44 -9.73
N TYR A 39 0.28 12.13 -9.46
CA TYR A 39 1.49 11.30 -9.53
C TYR A 39 1.67 10.58 -10.88
N GLU A 40 0.92 10.97 -11.91
CA GLU A 40 1.01 10.39 -13.26
C GLU A 40 0.80 8.86 -13.30
N LEU A 41 0.14 8.29 -12.28
CA LEU A 41 -0.13 6.85 -12.17
C LEU A 41 -1.36 6.41 -12.96
N ASP A 42 -2.08 7.36 -13.59
CA ASP A 42 -3.20 7.07 -14.49
C ASP A 42 -2.74 6.59 -15.87
N ALA A 43 -1.48 6.86 -16.23
CA ALA A 43 -0.91 6.44 -17.50
C ALA A 43 -0.76 4.91 -17.59
N ALA A 44 -0.77 4.40 -18.82
CA ALA A 44 -0.59 2.97 -19.06
C ALA A 44 0.81 2.52 -18.61
N ASP A 45 0.85 1.50 -17.74
CA ASP A 45 2.10 0.94 -17.18
C ASP A 45 2.83 1.86 -16.18
N ALA A 46 2.23 2.98 -15.76
CA ALA A 46 2.82 3.87 -14.76
C ALA A 46 2.76 3.29 -13.34
N ALA A 47 1.68 2.56 -13.01
CA ALA A 47 1.56 1.86 -11.74
C ALA A 47 2.34 0.54 -11.78
N PRO A 48 3.36 0.34 -10.94
CA PRO A 48 4.13 -0.89 -10.96
C PRO A 48 3.32 -2.06 -10.40
N SER A 49 3.58 -3.26 -10.93
CA SER A 49 2.82 -4.47 -10.58
C SER A 49 2.87 -4.81 -9.09
N TRP A 50 3.98 -4.51 -8.41
CA TRP A 50 4.13 -4.76 -6.98
C TRP A 50 3.21 -3.87 -6.12
N LEU A 51 2.94 -2.64 -6.55
CA LEU A 51 2.00 -1.75 -5.87
C LEU A 51 0.57 -2.30 -6.00
N ILE A 52 0.22 -2.78 -7.20
CA ILE A 52 -1.06 -3.44 -7.45
C ILE A 52 -1.21 -4.69 -6.58
N ASP A 53 -0.19 -5.53 -6.49
CA ASP A 53 -0.21 -6.75 -5.68
C ASP A 53 -0.33 -6.44 -4.18
N LEU A 54 0.43 -5.46 -3.67
CA LEU A 54 0.36 -4.99 -2.29
C LEU A 54 -1.05 -4.50 -1.93
N LEU A 55 -1.62 -3.60 -2.74
CA LEU A 55 -2.97 -3.07 -2.49
C LEU A 55 -4.04 -4.15 -2.64
N ALA A 56 -3.85 -5.12 -3.54
CA ALA A 56 -4.73 -6.27 -3.66
C ALA A 56 -4.68 -7.18 -2.43
N ALA A 57 -3.48 -7.45 -1.89
CA ALA A 57 -3.31 -8.23 -0.67
C ALA A 57 -3.97 -7.56 0.54
N VAL A 58 -3.82 -6.25 0.69
CA VAL A 58 -4.49 -5.48 1.75
C VAL A 58 -6.02 -5.52 1.58
N ASN A 59 -6.55 -5.35 0.37
CA ASN A 59 -7.99 -5.44 0.09
C ASN A 59 -8.57 -6.82 0.40
N ASP A 60 -7.87 -7.89 0.00
CA ASP A 60 -8.25 -9.27 0.27
C ASP A 60 -8.05 -9.67 1.74
N ARG A 61 -7.48 -8.75 2.54
CA ARG A 61 -7.06 -8.98 3.92
C ARG A 61 -6.11 -10.17 4.07
N LYS A 62 -5.26 -10.34 3.07
CA LYS A 62 -4.35 -11.46 2.92
C LYS A 62 -2.98 -11.08 3.45
N VAL A 63 -2.60 -11.72 4.56
CA VAL A 63 -1.24 -11.68 5.10
C VAL A 63 -0.32 -12.45 4.15
N THR A 64 0.79 -11.86 3.73
CA THR A 64 1.77 -12.51 2.85
C THR A 64 2.57 -13.58 3.58
N GLY A 65 2.73 -13.44 4.91
CA GLY A 65 3.47 -14.36 5.78
C GLY A 65 4.99 -14.36 5.56
N ARG A 66 5.48 -13.60 4.58
CA ARG A 66 6.89 -13.43 4.23
C ARG A 66 7.08 -12.12 3.48
N TRP A 67 8.34 -11.70 3.37
CA TRP A 67 8.74 -10.63 2.46
C TRP A 67 8.60 -11.09 1.01
N ILE A 68 8.00 -10.22 0.19
CA ILE A 68 7.82 -10.39 -1.24
C ILE A 68 8.74 -9.41 -1.94
N ASP A 69 9.73 -9.95 -2.64
CA ASP A 69 10.65 -9.14 -3.44
C ASP A 69 9.92 -8.53 -4.64
N PHE A 70 10.19 -7.25 -4.88
CA PHE A 70 9.72 -6.55 -6.06
C PHE A 70 10.87 -5.95 -6.83
N THR A 71 10.69 -5.87 -8.14
CA THR A 71 11.62 -5.16 -9.01
C THR A 71 11.15 -3.71 -9.14
N ARG A 72 12.01 -2.79 -8.73
CA ARG A 72 11.84 -1.35 -9.00
C ARG A 72 11.86 -1.10 -10.51
N ALA A 73 11.15 -0.09 -10.98
CA ALA A 73 11.26 0.24 -12.39
C ALA A 73 12.69 0.74 -12.67
N THR A 74 13.14 0.58 -13.91
CA THR A 74 14.46 1.07 -14.35
C THR A 74 14.49 2.60 -14.55
N GLY A 75 13.39 3.30 -14.22
CA GLY A 75 13.21 4.74 -14.37
C GLY A 75 13.03 5.48 -13.04
N ASP A 76 12.45 6.67 -13.12
CA ASP A 76 12.15 7.51 -11.95
C ASP A 76 10.90 6.98 -11.23
N ASP A 77 11.09 6.19 -10.17
CA ASP A 77 10.02 5.67 -9.31
C ASP A 77 9.57 6.68 -8.24
N THR A 78 10.05 7.93 -8.27
CA THR A 78 9.76 8.93 -7.24
C THR A 78 8.26 9.18 -7.13
N ASN A 79 7.55 9.21 -8.26
CA ASN A 79 6.11 9.39 -8.29
C ASN A 79 5.36 8.27 -7.55
N VAL A 80 5.77 7.01 -7.70
CA VAL A 80 5.16 5.86 -7.02
C VAL A 80 5.35 5.97 -5.50
N PHE A 81 6.55 6.35 -5.11
CA PHE A 81 6.93 6.49 -3.72
C PHE A 81 6.25 7.67 -3.03
N ASP A 82 6.14 8.81 -3.71
CA ASP A 82 5.43 9.99 -3.22
C ASP A 82 3.92 9.70 -3.12
N PHE A 83 3.35 9.00 -4.12
CA PHE A 83 1.96 8.52 -4.07
C PHE A 83 1.67 7.72 -2.79
N ILE A 84 2.52 6.74 -2.46
CA ILE A 84 2.36 5.90 -1.25
C ILE A 84 2.51 6.74 0.01
N ARG A 85 3.52 7.62 0.04
CA ARG A 85 3.77 8.51 1.17
C ARG A 85 2.57 9.40 1.46
N HIS A 86 1.89 9.90 0.42
CA HIS A 86 0.73 10.76 0.56
C HIS A 86 -0.61 10.03 0.55
N LEU A 87 -0.62 8.70 0.52
CA LEU A 87 -1.84 7.90 0.54
C LEU A 87 -2.67 8.12 1.82
N HIS A 88 -2.02 8.44 2.93
CA HIS A 88 -2.66 8.79 4.21
C HIS A 88 -3.43 10.12 4.20
N ASP A 89 -3.21 10.98 3.19
CA ASP A 89 -3.96 12.23 3.04
C ASP A 89 -5.39 11.97 2.52
N VAL A 90 -5.53 10.96 1.64
CA VAL A 90 -6.77 10.61 0.95
C VAL A 90 -7.47 9.38 1.53
N LEU A 91 -6.75 8.52 2.26
CA LEU A 91 -7.28 7.35 2.95
C LEU A 91 -7.03 7.44 4.46
N PRO A 92 -7.96 6.93 5.30
CA PRO A 92 -7.79 6.91 6.75
C PRO A 92 -6.82 5.80 7.20
N ILE A 93 -5.56 5.92 6.79
CA ILE A 93 -4.45 5.03 7.12
C ILE A 93 -3.36 5.83 7.83
N GLN A 94 -2.46 5.14 8.53
CA GLN A 94 -1.28 5.79 9.10
C GLN A 94 -0.07 5.45 8.24
N TYR A 95 0.82 6.43 8.08
CA TYR A 95 2.09 6.27 7.39
C TYR A 95 3.22 6.60 8.36
N GLU A 96 4.17 5.69 8.49
CA GLU A 96 5.39 5.87 9.25
C GLU A 96 6.60 5.69 8.34
N ASN A 97 7.50 6.68 8.37
CA ASN A 97 8.73 6.68 7.59
C ASN A 97 9.89 6.27 8.50
N ASN A 98 10.32 5.01 8.39
CA ASN A 98 11.55 4.54 8.99
C ASN A 98 12.67 4.70 7.96
N GLU A 99 13.90 5.00 8.41
CA GLU A 99 15.01 5.46 7.55
C GLU A 99 15.20 4.63 6.27
N GLU A 100 14.90 3.32 6.33
CA GLU A 100 15.08 2.37 5.22
C GLU A 100 13.78 1.63 4.82
N SER A 101 12.67 1.89 5.52
CA SER A 101 11.39 1.20 5.31
C SER A 101 10.18 2.06 5.64
N TRP A 102 9.07 1.83 4.95
CA TRP A 102 7.82 2.52 5.23
C TRP A 102 6.79 1.55 5.77
N LEU A 103 6.09 1.97 6.81
CA LEU A 103 5.00 1.22 7.40
C LEU A 103 3.67 1.94 7.15
N LEU A 104 2.76 1.25 6.49
CA LEU A 104 1.39 1.70 6.23
C LEU A 104 0.45 0.90 7.12
N THR A 105 -0.20 1.55 8.08
CA THR A 105 -1.11 0.88 9.01
C THR A 105 -2.56 1.11 8.59
N PHE A 106 -3.26 0.02 8.28
CA PHE A 106 -4.67 -0.04 7.92
C PHE A 106 -5.47 -0.44 9.16
N ALA A 107 -5.60 0.47 10.14
CA ALA A 107 -6.22 0.21 11.44
C ALA A 107 -7.61 -0.43 11.35
N GLN A 108 -8.42 0.00 10.37
CA GLN A 108 -9.77 -0.52 10.15
C GLN A 108 -9.81 -1.95 9.61
N LEU A 109 -8.73 -2.40 8.97
CA LEU A 109 -8.59 -3.76 8.45
C LEU A 109 -7.82 -4.67 9.42
N GLY A 110 -7.19 -4.11 10.46
CA GLY A 110 -6.30 -4.85 11.35
C GLY A 110 -5.00 -5.31 10.66
N LEU A 111 -4.60 -4.61 9.60
CA LEU A 111 -3.43 -4.95 8.78
C LEU A 111 -2.42 -3.81 8.73
N GLU A 112 -1.19 -4.17 8.43
CA GLU A 112 -0.11 -3.25 8.11
C GLU A 112 0.69 -3.77 6.92
N ALA A 113 1.17 -2.84 6.10
CA ALA A 113 2.05 -3.15 4.97
C ALA A 113 3.39 -2.44 5.20
N CYS A 114 4.46 -3.23 5.26
CA CYS A 114 5.81 -2.73 5.35
C CYS A 114 6.49 -2.82 3.99
N ILE A 115 7.11 -1.74 3.56
CA ILE A 115 7.82 -1.62 2.28
C ILE A 115 9.27 -1.29 2.60
N SER A 116 10.17 -2.25 2.43
CA SER A 116 11.60 -2.04 2.55
C SER A 116 12.14 -1.51 1.22
N LEU A 117 12.67 -0.29 1.27
CA LEU A 117 13.33 0.29 0.12
C LEU A 117 14.69 -0.40 -0.08
N GLU A 118 15.51 -0.53 0.95
CA GLU A 118 16.83 -1.14 0.83
C GLU A 118 16.75 -2.56 0.24
N GLY A 119 15.81 -3.38 0.73
CA GLY A 119 15.60 -4.74 0.25
C GLY A 119 14.81 -4.83 -1.04
N SER A 120 14.14 -3.75 -1.48
CA SER A 120 13.14 -3.78 -2.56
C SER A 120 12.12 -4.91 -2.35
N CYS A 121 11.56 -4.98 -1.16
CA CYS A 121 10.60 -6.02 -0.78
C CYS A 121 9.47 -5.43 0.09
N TYR A 122 8.30 -6.07 0.09
CA TYR A 122 7.19 -5.69 0.96
C TYR A 122 6.64 -6.89 1.73
N LYS A 123 6.00 -6.63 2.88
CA LYS A 123 5.29 -7.62 3.69
C LYS A 123 3.94 -7.04 4.09
N VAL A 124 2.87 -7.81 3.95
CA VAL A 124 1.56 -7.47 4.51
C VAL A 124 1.33 -8.41 5.69
N SER A 125 1.10 -7.85 6.87
CA SER A 125 0.95 -8.55 8.14
C SER A 125 -0.23 -8.01 8.94
N ALA A 126 -0.62 -8.74 9.99
CA ALA A 126 -1.49 -8.16 11.01
C ALA A 126 -0.76 -7.03 11.74
N ILE A 127 -1.50 -6.05 12.26
CA ILE A 127 -0.90 -4.94 13.01
C ILE A 127 -0.06 -5.48 14.19
N GLY A 128 1.22 -5.13 14.22
CA GLY A 128 2.18 -5.58 15.23
C GLY A 128 3.00 -6.83 14.87
N ASP A 129 2.68 -7.51 13.77
CA ASP A 129 3.31 -8.78 13.32
C ASP A 129 4.41 -8.56 12.27
N THR A 130 4.54 -7.33 11.73
CA THR A 130 5.58 -7.02 10.71
C THR A 130 6.98 -7.36 11.18
N TRP A 131 7.29 -6.98 12.42
CA TRP A 131 8.61 -7.10 13.04
C TRP A 131 8.75 -8.27 13.99
N GLU A 132 7.74 -9.15 14.06
CA GLU A 132 7.97 -10.50 14.57
C GLU A 132 8.92 -11.16 13.57
N LEU A 133 10.21 -10.92 13.81
CA LEU A 133 11.28 -11.85 13.55
C LEU A 133 10.68 -13.22 13.86
N GLU A 134 10.93 -14.18 12.98
CA GLU A 134 11.08 -15.55 13.45
C GLU A 134 12.10 -15.46 14.60
N ASP A 135 11.60 -15.28 15.82
CA ASP A 135 12.30 -15.58 17.05
C ASP A 135 12.50 -17.07 16.88
N ALA A 136 13.65 -17.37 16.27
CA ALA A 136 14.11 -18.69 15.97
C ALA A 136 13.87 -19.47 17.24
N SER A 137 12.89 -20.37 17.14
CA SER A 137 12.52 -21.34 18.13
C SER A 137 13.78 -21.77 18.86
N SER A 138 13.78 -21.57 20.17
CA SER A 138 14.75 -22.19 21.06
C SER A 138 14.94 -23.66 20.69
N GLU A 139 16.12 -24.02 20.21
CA GLU A 139 16.65 -25.39 20.25
C GLU A 139 18.12 -25.35 20.67
#